data_AF-A0A2J6XKX0-F1
#
_entry.id   AF-A0A2J6XKX0-F1
#
_cell.length_a   1.000
_cell.length_b   1.000
_cell.length_c   1.000
_cell.angle_alpha   90.00
_cell.angle_beta   90.00
_cell.angle_gamma   90.00
#
_symmetry.space_group_name_H-M   'P 1'
#
loop_
_entity.id
_entity.type
_entity.pdbx_description
1 polymer ?
#
loop_
_entity_poly.entity_id
_entity_poly.type
_entity_poly.pdbx_seq_one_letter_code
_entity_poly.pdbx_strand_id
1 'polypeptide(L)'
;MIRIAIIEQIGYREWTESIGTDREWKIQETQAKIYSESQKITTKYGGFVLPLRFDYMTIVASNLNEENEKDILETVSSLSPVAVRLSSHIGLTPIEAENNAWLYMSDIDPGKTGHFGKSEKEYVIVSHIDLNGLTPITQKLGTFKTYARILSILERINEISQERGGLAQYLGGDNILVLLPHDDYDDLVLKLISIDDLKAGIALAPKARDAMKLAADALHEIRLKRNARIVKKSLI
;
A
#
# COMPACT_ATOMS: atom_id res chain seq x y z
N MET A 1 -13.15 -5.02 9.78
CA MET A 1 -12.45 -3.72 9.88
C MET A 1 -11.01 -3.92 9.43
N ILE A 2 -10.33 -2.85 9.02
CA ILE A 2 -8.93 -2.88 8.57
C ILE A 2 -8.10 -1.96 9.47
N ARG A 3 -6.92 -2.40 9.87
CA ARG A 3 -5.90 -1.55 10.51
C ARG A 3 -4.90 -1.04 9.48
N ILE A 4 -4.71 0.27 9.50
CA ILE A 4 -3.67 0.96 8.74
C ILE A 4 -2.76 1.67 9.75
N ALA A 5 -1.46 1.61 9.52
CA ALA A 5 -0.48 2.42 10.23
C ALA A 5 0.21 3.39 9.28
N ILE A 6 0.68 4.51 9.80
CA ILE A 6 1.47 5.50 9.10
C ILE A 6 2.80 5.64 9.85
N ILE A 7 3.90 5.60 9.11
CA ILE A 7 5.22 6.00 9.58
C ILE A 7 5.49 7.42 9.08
N GLU A 8 5.86 8.31 9.99
CA GLU A 8 6.32 9.67 9.67
C GLU A 8 7.81 9.82 10.00
N GLN A 9 8.58 10.37 9.05
CA GLN A 9 9.94 10.86 9.27
C GLN A 9 9.90 12.37 9.58
N ILE A 10 10.06 12.73 10.85
CA ILE A 10 9.87 14.09 11.37
C ILE A 10 11.05 14.99 10.99
N GLY A 11 10.80 16.12 10.33
CA GLY A 11 11.88 17.03 9.91
C GLY A 11 12.65 16.54 8.68
N TYR A 12 12.03 15.68 7.87
CA TYR A 12 12.65 15.10 6.67
C TYR A 12 13.12 16.17 5.68
N ARG A 13 12.32 17.23 5.49
CA ARG A 13 12.66 18.35 4.61
C ARG A 13 13.96 19.04 5.04
N GLU A 14 14.07 19.39 6.31
CA GLU A 14 15.24 20.04 6.90
C GLU A 14 16.49 19.18 6.72
N TRP A 15 16.35 17.86 6.88
CA TRP A 15 17.42 16.93 6.56
C TRP A 15 17.80 16.99 5.07
N THR A 16 16.83 16.92 4.13
CA THR A 16 17.15 17.00 2.69
C THR A 16 17.83 18.31 2.32
N GLU A 17 17.53 19.41 3.00
CA GLU A 17 18.18 20.71 2.82
C GLU A 17 19.61 20.75 3.38
N SER A 18 19.88 20.03 4.48
CA SER A 18 21.20 19.98 5.11
C SER A 18 22.30 19.28 4.28
N ILE A 19 21.93 18.42 3.31
CA ILE A 19 22.87 17.64 2.48
C ILE A 19 23.61 18.51 1.44
N GLY A 20 23.12 19.73 1.16
CA GLY A 20 23.63 20.61 0.12
C GLY A 20 23.03 20.31 -1.26
N THR A 21 23.67 20.77 -2.33
CA THR A 21 23.10 20.70 -3.70
C THR A 21 23.26 19.34 -4.36
N ASP A 22 24.29 18.57 -4.01
CA ASP A 22 24.51 17.19 -4.47
C ASP A 22 23.80 16.19 -3.54
N ARG A 23 22.46 16.26 -3.52
CA ARG A 23 21.62 15.53 -2.56
C ARG A 23 20.70 14.48 -3.14
N GLU A 24 20.25 14.63 -4.38
CA GLU A 24 19.12 13.85 -4.90
C GLU A 24 19.42 12.34 -4.89
N TRP A 25 20.60 11.94 -5.37
CA TRP A 25 20.96 10.52 -5.39
C TRP A 25 21.10 9.93 -3.96
N LYS A 26 21.56 10.72 -2.99
CA LYS A 26 21.68 10.31 -1.58
C LYS A 26 20.30 10.15 -0.94
N ILE A 27 19.36 11.04 -1.28
CA ILE A 27 17.96 10.96 -0.86
C ILE A 27 17.33 9.69 -1.43
N GLN A 28 17.45 9.46 -2.73
CA GLN A 28 16.91 8.27 -3.40
C GLN A 28 17.50 6.96 -2.82
N GLU A 29 18.82 6.91 -2.57
CA GLU A 29 19.47 5.75 -1.95
C GLU A 29 18.94 5.50 -0.52
N THR A 30 18.83 6.57 0.28
CA THR A 30 18.33 6.48 1.66
C THR A 30 16.87 6.01 1.69
N GLN A 31 16.01 6.59 0.84
CA GLN A 31 14.60 6.21 0.70
C GLN A 31 14.45 4.74 0.30
N ALA A 32 15.21 4.29 -0.70
CA ALA A 32 15.17 2.91 -1.15
C ALA A 32 15.61 1.93 -0.06
N LYS A 33 16.64 2.27 0.72
CA LYS A 33 17.13 1.44 1.83
C LYS A 33 16.09 1.33 2.95
N ILE A 34 15.51 2.45 3.38
CA ILE A 34 14.46 2.48 4.40
C ILE A 34 13.22 1.69 3.93
N TYR A 35 12.78 1.89 2.69
CA TYR A 35 11.65 1.15 2.14
C TYR A 35 11.93 -0.36 2.07
N SER A 36 13.14 -0.77 1.66
CA SER A 36 13.52 -2.18 1.59
C SER A 36 13.47 -2.85 2.97
N GLU A 37 14.09 -2.24 3.98
CA GLU A 37 14.14 -2.82 5.33
C GLU A 37 12.78 -2.77 6.03
N SER A 38 12.02 -1.68 5.89
CA SER A 38 10.64 -1.59 6.40
C SER A 38 9.75 -2.68 5.79
N GLN A 39 9.88 -2.96 4.49
CA GLN A 39 9.14 -4.02 3.83
C GLN A 39 9.50 -5.40 4.40
N LYS A 40 10.79 -5.68 4.65
CA LYS A 40 11.27 -6.96 5.22
C LYS A 40 10.71 -7.20 6.62
N ILE A 41 10.87 -6.24 7.54
CA ILE A 41 10.40 -6.38 8.92
C ILE A 41 8.88 -6.47 8.98
N THR A 42 8.17 -5.68 8.19
CA THR A 42 6.70 -5.68 8.16
C THR A 42 6.16 -7.02 7.61
N THR A 43 6.78 -7.56 6.56
CA THR A 43 6.39 -8.85 5.95
C THR A 43 6.62 -10.04 6.90
N LYS A 44 7.62 -9.95 7.80
CA LYS A 44 7.84 -10.94 8.87
C LYS A 44 6.60 -11.09 9.76
N TYR A 45 5.92 -9.99 10.06
CA TYR A 45 4.69 -9.97 10.87
C TYR A 45 3.40 -10.16 10.07
N GLY A 46 3.51 -10.20 8.74
CA GLY A 46 2.40 -10.40 7.81
C GLY A 46 1.72 -9.12 7.32
N GLY A 47 2.29 -7.96 7.63
CA GLY A 47 1.85 -6.69 7.05
C GLY A 47 2.45 -6.44 5.65
N PHE A 48 2.22 -5.25 5.10
CA PHE A 48 2.83 -4.78 3.85
C PHE A 48 2.97 -3.26 3.85
N VAL A 49 4.07 -2.72 3.31
CA VAL A 49 4.36 -1.28 3.26
C VAL A 49 4.02 -0.71 1.88
N LEU A 50 3.34 0.44 1.86
CA LEU A 50 3.14 1.29 0.69
C LEU A 50 4.02 2.54 0.87
N PRO A 51 4.90 2.86 -0.10
CA PRO A 51 5.92 3.88 0.09
C PRO A 51 5.35 5.32 0.11
N LEU A 52 4.18 5.56 -0.47
CA LEU A 52 3.58 6.89 -0.65
C LEU A 52 4.60 7.96 -1.10
N ARG A 53 4.99 8.87 -0.20
CA ARG A 53 5.94 9.96 -0.43
C ARG A 53 7.33 9.72 0.20
N PHE A 54 7.55 8.52 0.74
CA PHE A 54 8.74 8.07 1.48
C PHE A 54 9.00 8.77 2.81
N ASP A 55 8.81 10.09 2.91
CA ASP A 55 8.77 10.81 4.20
C ASP A 55 7.59 10.34 5.07
N TYR A 56 6.49 9.96 4.40
CA TYR A 56 5.38 9.19 4.94
C TYR A 56 5.29 7.84 4.24
N MET A 57 5.14 6.77 5.01
CA MET A 57 4.84 5.43 4.49
C MET A 57 3.62 4.86 5.19
N THR A 58 2.83 4.07 4.48
CA THR A 58 1.65 3.40 5.04
C THR A 58 1.93 1.91 5.22
N ILE A 59 1.48 1.33 6.32
CA ILE A 59 1.51 -0.11 6.56
C ILE A 59 0.08 -0.63 6.60
N VAL A 60 -0.18 -1.68 5.83
CA VAL A 60 -1.38 -2.50 5.99
C VAL A 60 -1.13 -3.44 7.18
N ALA A 61 -1.62 -3.04 8.36
CA ALA A 61 -1.20 -3.56 9.66
C ALA A 61 -2.26 -4.44 10.33
N SER A 62 -3.24 -4.94 9.59
CA SER A 62 -4.31 -5.77 10.18
C SER A 62 -3.76 -7.01 10.87
N ASN A 63 -4.17 -7.23 12.12
CA ASN A 63 -3.67 -8.25 13.03
C ASN A 63 -2.17 -8.18 13.34
N LEU A 64 -1.56 -6.98 13.26
CA LEU A 64 -0.29 -6.67 13.93
C LEU A 64 -0.61 -6.06 15.29
N ASN A 65 0.15 -6.45 16.31
CA ASN A 65 0.04 -5.87 17.64
C ASN A 65 1.03 -4.70 17.82
N GLU A 66 0.91 -3.97 18.93
CA GLU A 66 1.77 -2.84 19.25
C GLU A 66 3.27 -3.23 19.32
N GLU A 67 3.60 -4.43 19.81
CA GLU A 67 4.99 -4.92 19.83
C GLU A 67 5.55 -5.09 18.41
N ASN A 68 4.75 -5.61 17.47
CA ASN A 68 5.15 -5.72 16.07
C ASN A 68 5.38 -4.34 15.45
N GLU A 69 4.50 -3.38 15.74
CA GLU A 69 4.63 -1.98 15.26
C GLU A 69 5.87 -1.31 15.84
N LYS A 70 6.20 -1.59 17.10
CA LYS A 70 7.41 -1.10 17.76
C LYS A 70 8.67 -1.65 17.10
N ASP A 71 8.73 -2.95 16.81
CA ASP A 71 9.86 -3.56 16.09
C ASP A 71 10.05 -2.95 14.68
N ILE A 72 8.95 -2.67 13.98
CA ILE A 72 8.96 -2.00 12.68
C ILE A 72 9.51 -0.57 12.84
N LEU A 73 9.01 0.19 13.83
CA LEU A 73 9.47 1.54 14.11
C LEU A 73 10.96 1.57 14.47
N GLU A 74 11.44 0.65 15.31
CA GLU A 74 12.86 0.56 15.69
C GLU A 74 13.74 0.28 14.47
N THR A 75 13.30 -0.63 13.58
CA THR A 75 14.01 -0.92 12.33
C THR A 75 14.12 0.32 11.45
N VAL A 76 13.01 1.04 11.24
CA VAL A 76 12.99 2.26 10.42
C VAL A 76 13.80 3.38 11.07
N SER A 77 13.69 3.55 12.39
CA SER A 77 14.43 4.55 13.16
C SER A 77 15.94 4.33 13.11
N SER A 78 16.40 3.07 13.04
CA SER A 78 17.83 2.75 12.93
C SER A 78 18.46 3.17 11.59
N LEU A 79 17.63 3.43 10.58
CA LEU A 79 18.04 3.77 9.22
C LEU A 79 17.70 5.21 8.85
N SER A 80 16.66 5.78 9.45
CA SER A 80 16.20 7.13 9.15
C SER A 80 17.23 8.16 9.64
N PRO A 81 17.52 9.18 8.82
CA PRO A 81 18.39 10.28 9.23
C PRO A 81 17.72 11.25 10.20
N VAL A 82 16.41 11.09 10.43
CA VAL A 82 15.60 11.94 11.30
C VAL A 82 14.79 11.09 12.28
N ALA A 83 14.17 11.74 13.26
CA ALA A 83 13.32 11.02 14.21
C ALA A 83 12.07 10.47 13.50
N VAL A 84 11.63 9.28 13.91
CA VAL A 84 10.51 8.58 13.29
C VAL A 84 9.44 8.34 14.35
N ARG A 85 8.17 8.41 13.97
CA ARG A 85 7.05 7.94 14.80
C ARG A 85 6.06 7.15 13.96
N LEU A 86 5.21 6.38 14.65
CA LEU A 86 4.22 5.54 13.99
C LEU A 86 2.86 5.67 14.68
N SER A 87 1.81 5.85 13.89
CA SER A 87 0.43 5.84 14.36
C SER A 87 -0.35 4.76 13.63
N SER A 88 -1.10 3.92 14.33
CA SER A 88 -2.00 2.93 13.74
C SER A 88 -3.41 3.08 14.26
N HIS A 89 -4.38 2.86 13.37
CA HIS A 89 -5.79 2.92 13.73
C HIS A 89 -6.61 1.94 12.88
N ILE A 90 -7.74 1.51 13.43
CA ILE A 90 -8.72 0.67 12.75
C ILE A 90 -9.81 1.54 12.10
N GLY A 91 -10.28 1.19 10.90
CA GLY A 91 -11.44 1.79 10.25
C GLY A 91 -12.36 0.77 9.59
N LEU A 92 -13.58 1.19 9.23
CA LEU A 92 -14.47 0.39 8.40
C LEU A 92 -13.95 0.31 6.96
N THR A 93 -13.33 1.40 6.50
CA THR A 93 -12.69 1.51 5.18
C THR A 93 -11.18 1.77 5.31
N PRO A 94 -10.37 1.38 4.30
CA PRO A 94 -8.94 1.72 4.26
C PRO A 94 -8.64 3.21 4.45
N ILE A 95 -9.39 4.11 3.78
CA ILE A 95 -9.16 5.56 3.89
C ILE A 95 -9.52 6.10 5.28
N GLU A 96 -10.57 5.57 5.90
CA GLU A 96 -10.97 5.96 7.25
C GLU A 96 -9.91 5.53 8.28
N ALA A 97 -9.39 4.31 8.15
CA ALA A 97 -8.32 3.81 9.00
C ALA A 97 -7.06 4.67 8.90
N GLU A 98 -6.69 5.06 7.68
CA GLU A 98 -5.54 5.94 7.41
C GLU A 98 -5.78 7.35 7.97
N ASN A 99 -6.92 7.98 7.69
CA ASN A 99 -7.27 9.31 8.21
C ASN A 99 -7.28 9.34 9.75
N ASN A 100 -7.82 8.29 10.39
CA ASN A 100 -7.82 8.19 11.84
C ASN A 100 -6.39 8.02 12.38
N ALA A 101 -5.55 7.19 11.75
CA ALA A 101 -4.15 7.07 12.13
C ALA A 101 -3.42 8.42 12.00
N TRP A 102 -3.69 9.17 10.93
CA TRP A 102 -3.14 10.51 10.72
C TRP A 102 -3.58 11.50 11.80
N LEU A 103 -4.85 11.49 12.20
CA LEU A 103 -5.40 12.40 13.21
C LEU A 103 -4.64 12.31 14.55
N TYR A 104 -4.25 11.11 14.97
CA TYR A 104 -3.51 10.89 16.22
C TYR A 104 -1.99 11.06 16.08
N MET A 105 -1.47 11.27 14.86
CA MET A 105 -0.03 11.32 14.61
C MET A 105 0.66 12.40 15.45
N SER A 106 0.05 13.58 15.58
CA SER A 106 0.61 14.71 16.33
C SER A 106 0.84 14.42 17.81
N ASP A 107 0.06 13.52 18.39
CA ASP A 107 0.06 13.20 19.82
C ASP A 107 1.11 12.16 20.19
N ILE A 108 1.78 11.58 19.19
CA ILE A 108 2.81 10.57 19.38
C ILE A 108 4.19 11.23 19.40
N ASP A 109 4.92 11.01 20.48
CA ASP A 109 6.30 11.46 20.62
C ASP A 109 7.23 10.78 19.60
N PRO A 110 8.31 11.46 19.16
CA PRO A 110 9.34 10.83 18.35
C PRO A 110 9.90 9.56 19.00
N GLY A 111 10.07 8.50 18.20
CA GLY A 111 10.51 7.18 18.64
C GLY A 111 9.44 6.35 19.35
N LYS A 112 8.17 6.76 19.30
CA LYS A 112 7.03 6.03 19.87
C LYS A 112 6.03 5.58 18.80
N THR A 113 5.26 4.56 19.19
CA THR A 113 4.10 4.06 18.48
C THR A 113 2.82 4.50 19.19
N GLY A 114 1.76 4.80 18.45
CA GLY A 114 0.40 4.86 18.97
C GLY A 114 -0.46 3.79 18.30
N HIS A 115 -1.01 2.88 19.10
CA HIS A 115 -1.85 1.77 18.61
C HIS A 115 -3.31 1.99 19.03
N PHE A 116 -4.11 2.54 18.13
CA PHE A 116 -5.45 3.03 18.44
C PHE A 116 -6.57 2.16 17.85
N GLY A 117 -7.78 2.34 18.39
CA GLY A 117 -8.96 1.56 18.04
C GLY A 117 -8.95 0.15 18.64
N LYS A 118 -10.15 -0.43 18.78
CA LYS A 118 -10.34 -1.84 19.16
C LYS A 118 -11.32 -2.49 18.19
N SER A 119 -10.99 -3.69 17.75
CA SER A 119 -11.87 -4.55 16.96
C SER A 119 -11.68 -5.99 17.39
N GLU A 120 -12.76 -6.77 17.39
CA GLU A 120 -12.68 -8.22 17.60
C GLU A 120 -12.12 -8.95 16.36
N LYS A 121 -12.31 -8.37 15.17
CA LYS A 121 -11.91 -8.98 13.90
C LYS A 121 -11.37 -7.95 12.92
N GLU A 122 -10.16 -8.20 12.46
CA GLU A 122 -9.51 -7.42 11.41
C GLU A 122 -9.29 -8.31 10.18
N TYR A 123 -9.59 -7.77 9.00
CA TYR A 123 -9.35 -8.43 7.73
C TYR A 123 -8.86 -7.42 6.70
N VAL A 124 -8.15 -7.93 5.70
CA VAL A 124 -7.66 -7.17 4.56
C VAL A 124 -8.35 -7.71 3.32
N ILE A 125 -9.01 -6.82 2.59
CA ILE A 125 -9.53 -7.10 1.25
C ILE A 125 -8.66 -6.33 0.27
N VAL A 126 -8.03 -7.05 -0.66
CA VAL A 126 -7.21 -6.44 -1.71
C VAL A 126 -7.67 -6.87 -3.08
N SER A 127 -7.58 -5.96 -4.04
CA SER A 127 -7.60 -6.27 -5.47
C SER A 127 -6.21 -6.03 -6.04
N HIS A 128 -5.60 -7.08 -6.58
CA HIS A 128 -4.41 -6.99 -7.40
C HIS A 128 -4.85 -6.83 -8.85
N ILE A 129 -4.69 -5.62 -9.38
CA ILE A 129 -5.05 -5.25 -10.74
C ILE A 129 -3.84 -5.40 -11.67
N ASP A 130 -4.06 -6.05 -12.81
CA ASP A 130 -3.09 -6.32 -13.87
C ASP A 130 -3.55 -5.60 -15.15
N LEU A 131 -2.66 -4.78 -15.72
CA LEU A 131 -2.91 -4.03 -16.96
C LEU A 131 -2.54 -4.91 -18.17
N ASN A 132 -3.53 -5.31 -18.98
CA ASN A 132 -3.25 -6.14 -20.15
C ASN A 132 -2.47 -5.39 -21.22
N GLY A 133 -1.60 -6.11 -21.93
CA GLY A 133 -1.00 -5.63 -23.17
C GLY A 133 0.04 -4.52 -23.01
N LEU A 134 0.55 -4.26 -21.80
CA LEU A 134 1.57 -3.24 -21.58
C LEU A 134 2.87 -3.50 -22.33
N THR A 135 3.27 -4.77 -22.54
CA THR A 135 4.49 -5.10 -23.30
C THR A 135 4.39 -4.66 -24.77
N PRO A 136 3.37 -5.04 -25.56
CA PRO A 136 3.15 -4.49 -26.90
C PRO A 136 3.05 -2.96 -26.94
N ILE A 137 2.36 -2.36 -25.97
CA ILE A 137 2.24 -0.90 -25.86
C ILE A 137 3.62 -0.26 -25.68
N THR A 138 4.45 -0.83 -24.80
CA THR A 138 5.82 -0.34 -24.53
C THR A 138 6.71 -0.47 -25.75
N GLN A 139 6.62 -1.58 -26.48
CA GLN A 139 7.36 -1.78 -27.73
C GLN A 139 6.97 -0.74 -28.79
N LYS A 140 5.71 -0.31 -28.82
CA LYS A 140 5.21 0.67 -29.80
C LYS A 140 5.41 2.13 -29.38
N LEU A 141 5.23 2.46 -28.11
CA LEU A 141 5.17 3.84 -27.61
C LEU A 141 6.43 4.27 -26.84
N GLY A 142 7.25 3.32 -26.39
CA GLY A 142 8.41 3.56 -25.54
C GLY A 142 8.08 3.60 -24.03
N THR A 143 9.12 3.45 -23.21
CA THR A 143 9.03 3.25 -21.75
C THR A 143 8.37 4.42 -21.03
N PHE A 144 8.73 5.66 -21.36
CA PHE A 144 8.19 6.83 -20.65
C PHE A 144 6.72 7.09 -20.97
N LYS A 145 6.28 6.84 -22.22
CA LYS A 145 4.86 6.95 -22.58
C LYS A 145 4.03 5.87 -21.90
N THR A 146 4.55 4.65 -21.80
CA THR A 146 3.92 3.59 -21.01
C THR A 146 3.78 4.01 -19.55
N TYR A 147 4.84 4.55 -18.95
CA TYR A 147 4.81 5.01 -17.57
C TYR A 147 3.76 6.11 -17.36
N ALA A 148 3.70 7.12 -18.23
CA ALA A 148 2.67 8.16 -18.18
C ALA A 148 1.24 7.60 -18.27
N ARG A 149 1.02 6.57 -19.11
CA ARG A 149 -0.27 5.88 -19.18
C ARG A 149 -0.61 5.15 -17.88
N ILE A 150 0.35 4.46 -17.26
CA ILE A 150 0.15 3.81 -15.96
C ILE A 150 -0.26 4.84 -14.91
N LEU A 151 0.41 6.00 -14.86
CA LEU A 151 0.05 7.07 -13.92
C LEU A 151 -1.37 7.60 -14.15
N SER A 152 -1.78 7.80 -15.39
CA SER A 152 -3.16 8.23 -15.72
C SER A 152 -4.22 7.18 -15.34
N ILE A 153 -3.92 5.89 -15.51
CA ILE A 153 -4.81 4.81 -15.06
C ILE A 153 -4.88 4.77 -13.52
N LEU A 154 -3.73 4.91 -12.85
CA LEU A 154 -3.66 4.94 -11.39
C LEU A 154 -4.46 6.10 -10.80
N GLU A 155 -4.41 7.29 -11.40
CA GLU A 155 -5.22 8.45 -11.02
C GLU A 155 -6.71 8.11 -11.03
N ARG A 156 -7.22 7.59 -12.16
CA ARG A 156 -8.63 7.18 -12.31
C ARG A 156 -9.04 6.07 -11.32
N ILE A 157 -8.14 5.11 -11.07
CA ILE A 157 -8.36 4.05 -10.06
C ILE A 157 -8.44 4.67 -8.67
N ASN A 158 -7.59 5.65 -8.35
CA ASN A 158 -7.63 6.33 -7.06
C ASN A 158 -8.94 7.10 -6.88
N GLU A 159 -9.38 7.88 -7.87
CA GLU A 159 -10.66 8.59 -7.84
C GLU A 159 -11.82 7.63 -7.53
N ILE A 160 -11.97 6.55 -8.30
CA ILE A 160 -13.06 5.58 -8.14
C ILE A 160 -12.95 4.81 -6.82
N SER A 161 -11.74 4.44 -6.39
CA SER A 161 -11.56 3.67 -5.15
C SER A 161 -11.87 4.50 -3.91
N GLN A 162 -11.46 5.77 -3.88
CA GLN A 162 -11.69 6.67 -2.75
C GLN A 162 -13.17 7.04 -2.56
N GLU A 163 -13.98 7.08 -3.64
CA GLU A 163 -15.44 7.25 -3.55
C GLU A 163 -16.12 6.23 -2.60
N ARG A 164 -15.50 5.05 -2.44
CA ARG A 164 -15.98 3.97 -1.55
C ARG A 164 -15.00 3.67 -0.41
N GLY A 165 -14.05 4.56 -0.15
CA GLY A 165 -13.08 4.45 0.93
C GLY A 165 -11.92 3.49 0.71
N GLY A 166 -11.68 3.05 -0.53
CA GLY A 166 -10.49 2.30 -0.91
C GLY A 166 -9.24 3.18 -1.07
N LEU A 167 -8.09 2.54 -1.19
CA LEU A 167 -6.79 3.18 -1.44
C LEU A 167 -6.03 2.40 -2.51
N ALA A 168 -5.41 3.07 -3.48
CA ALA A 168 -4.66 2.41 -4.55
C ALA A 168 -3.22 2.87 -4.67
N GLN A 169 -2.33 1.93 -4.99
CA GLN A 169 -0.89 2.17 -5.14
C GLN A 169 -0.33 1.37 -6.32
N TYR A 170 0.49 2.02 -7.14
CA TYR A 170 1.28 1.33 -8.18
C TYR A 170 2.43 0.55 -7.54
N LEU A 171 2.56 -0.74 -7.90
CA LEU A 171 3.56 -1.65 -7.35
C LEU A 171 4.77 -1.86 -8.27
N GLY A 172 4.71 -1.41 -9.53
CA GLY A 172 5.73 -1.67 -10.54
C GLY A 172 5.26 -2.57 -11.68
N GLY A 173 5.86 -2.38 -12.85
CA GLY A 173 5.51 -3.09 -14.07
C GLY A 173 4.08 -2.76 -14.52
N ASP A 174 3.21 -3.76 -14.45
CA ASP A 174 1.81 -3.73 -14.86
C ASP A 174 0.83 -3.87 -13.69
N ASN A 175 1.31 -3.65 -12.45
CA ASN A 175 0.59 -4.02 -11.23
C ASN A 175 0.13 -2.79 -10.44
N ILE A 176 -1.17 -2.76 -10.14
CA ILE A 176 -1.78 -1.80 -9.21
C ILE A 176 -2.45 -2.58 -8.08
N LEU A 177 -2.13 -2.22 -6.85
CA LEU A 177 -2.81 -2.74 -5.67
C LEU A 177 -3.94 -1.79 -5.30
N VAL A 178 -5.09 -2.33 -4.94
CA VAL A 178 -6.19 -1.57 -4.33
C VAL A 178 -6.57 -2.24 -3.01
N LEU A 179 -6.47 -1.50 -1.91
CA LEU A 179 -7.10 -1.85 -0.64
C LEU A 179 -8.58 -1.54 -0.75
N LEU A 180 -9.42 -2.55 -0.56
CA LEU A 180 -10.85 -2.44 -0.76
C LEU A 180 -11.58 -2.21 0.57
N PRO A 181 -12.72 -1.49 0.56
CA PRO A 181 -13.63 -1.44 1.70
C PRO A 181 -14.21 -2.84 2.00
N HIS A 182 -14.76 -3.03 3.20
CA HIS A 182 -15.41 -4.28 3.57
C HIS A 182 -16.74 -4.50 2.84
N ASP A 183 -17.46 -3.42 2.57
CA ASP A 183 -18.76 -3.44 1.94
C ASP A 183 -18.65 -3.10 0.45
N ASP A 184 -19.51 -3.70 -0.38
CA ASP A 184 -19.65 -3.43 -1.82
C ASP A 184 -18.36 -3.45 -2.65
N TYR A 185 -17.34 -4.20 -2.20
CA TYR A 185 -16.05 -4.26 -2.90
C TYR A 185 -16.15 -4.95 -4.26
N ASP A 186 -17.13 -5.83 -4.45
CA ASP A 186 -17.37 -6.52 -5.72
C ASP A 186 -17.77 -5.54 -6.84
N ASP A 187 -18.75 -4.70 -6.56
CA ASP A 187 -19.19 -3.64 -7.46
C ASP A 187 -18.09 -2.61 -7.70
N LEU A 188 -17.30 -2.30 -6.66
CA LEU A 188 -16.16 -1.41 -6.80
C LEU A 188 -15.14 -1.99 -7.78
N VAL A 189 -14.75 -3.26 -7.63
CA VAL A 189 -13.77 -3.88 -8.54
C VAL A 189 -14.31 -3.95 -9.97
N LEU A 190 -15.59 -4.25 -10.16
CA LEU A 190 -16.21 -4.22 -11.49
C LEU A 190 -16.09 -2.84 -12.15
N LYS A 191 -16.33 -1.76 -11.39
CA LYS A 191 -16.11 -0.38 -11.88
C LYS A 191 -14.65 -0.13 -12.21
N LEU A 192 -13.73 -0.50 -11.31
CA LEU A 192 -12.29 -0.31 -11.50
C LEU A 192 -11.78 -0.99 -12.76
N ILE A 193 -12.16 -2.24 -13.04
CA ILE A 193 -11.68 -2.94 -14.24
C ILE A 193 -12.40 -2.53 -15.52
N SER A 194 -13.45 -1.72 -15.45
CA SER A 194 -14.18 -1.23 -16.63
C SER A 194 -13.51 -0.03 -17.32
N ILE A 195 -12.56 0.62 -16.65
CA ILE A 195 -11.95 1.87 -17.14
C ILE A 195 -10.92 1.68 -18.26
N ASP A 196 -10.39 0.46 -18.41
CA ASP A 196 -9.42 0.01 -19.42
C ASP A 196 -9.48 -1.54 -19.50
N ASP A 197 -8.63 -2.17 -20.31
CA ASP A 197 -8.47 -3.62 -20.39
C ASP A 197 -7.70 -4.18 -19.18
N LEU A 198 -8.39 -4.24 -18.04
CA LEU A 198 -7.82 -4.65 -16.75
C LEU A 198 -8.35 -6.02 -16.32
N LYS A 199 -7.56 -6.73 -15.51
CA LYS A 199 -7.95 -7.93 -14.76
C LYS A 199 -7.72 -7.70 -13.28
N ALA A 200 -8.49 -8.37 -12.43
CA ALA A 200 -8.37 -8.24 -10.98
C ALA A 200 -8.40 -9.60 -10.28
N GLY A 201 -7.35 -9.90 -9.52
CA GLY A 201 -7.40 -10.93 -8.49
C GLY A 201 -7.86 -10.30 -7.18
N ILE A 202 -8.96 -10.77 -6.61
CA ILE A 202 -9.48 -10.28 -5.32
C ILE A 202 -9.13 -11.29 -4.24
N ALA A 203 -8.67 -10.82 -3.09
CA ALA A 203 -8.46 -11.67 -1.94
C ALA A 203 -8.89 -11.04 -0.62
N LEU A 204 -9.46 -11.89 0.24
CA LEU A 204 -9.75 -11.61 1.65
C LEU A 204 -8.84 -12.47 2.52
N ALA A 205 -8.11 -11.87 3.46
CA ALA A 205 -7.36 -12.61 4.47
C ALA A 205 -7.22 -11.82 5.79
N PRO A 206 -6.89 -12.45 6.93
CA PRO A 206 -6.66 -11.71 8.18
C PRO A 206 -5.45 -10.77 8.10
N LYS A 207 -4.42 -11.15 7.33
CA LYS A 207 -3.16 -10.40 7.19
C LYS A 207 -2.90 -9.98 5.75
N ALA A 208 -2.23 -8.83 5.59
CA ALA A 208 -1.97 -8.23 4.28
C ALA A 208 -1.14 -9.14 3.38
N ARG A 209 -0.09 -9.78 3.92
CA ARG A 209 0.78 -10.70 3.16
C ARG A 209 0.00 -11.87 2.55
N ASP A 210 -0.92 -12.44 3.32
CA ASP A 210 -1.75 -13.56 2.85
C ASP A 210 -2.76 -13.11 1.80
N ALA A 211 -3.39 -11.95 2.01
CA ALA A 211 -4.30 -11.36 1.04
C ALA A 211 -3.58 -11.10 -0.30
N MET A 212 -2.39 -10.49 -0.28
CA MET A 212 -1.63 -10.23 -1.51
C MET A 212 -1.18 -11.51 -2.21
N LYS A 213 -0.74 -12.52 -1.46
CA LYS A 213 -0.39 -13.83 -2.03
C LYS A 213 -1.58 -14.47 -2.73
N LEU A 214 -2.76 -14.45 -2.11
CA LEU A 214 -3.98 -15.01 -2.67
C LEU A 214 -4.50 -14.22 -3.89
N ALA A 215 -4.36 -12.89 -3.88
CA ALA A 215 -4.74 -12.05 -5.02
C ALA A 215 -3.83 -12.29 -6.23
N ALA A 216 -2.53 -12.47 -6.01
CA ALA A 216 -1.59 -12.87 -7.05
C ALA A 216 -1.91 -14.26 -7.63
N ASP A 217 -2.27 -15.21 -6.77
CA ASP A 217 -2.72 -16.55 -7.19
C ASP A 217 -4.04 -16.49 -7.99
N ALA A 218 -4.96 -15.59 -7.62
CA ALA A 218 -6.17 -15.33 -8.40
C ALA A 218 -5.85 -14.78 -9.80
N LEU A 219 -4.90 -13.85 -9.94
CA LEU A 219 -4.42 -13.38 -11.24
C LEU A 219 -3.78 -14.51 -12.06
N HIS A 220 -3.02 -15.40 -11.42
CA HIS A 220 -2.45 -16.56 -12.10
C HIS A 220 -3.56 -17.46 -12.69
N GLU A 221 -4.62 -17.70 -11.93
CA GLU A 221 -5.77 -18.47 -12.38
C GLU A 221 -6.52 -17.81 -13.54
N ILE A 222 -6.67 -16.48 -13.52
CA ILE A 222 -7.23 -15.73 -14.66
C ILE A 222 -6.43 -15.96 -15.94
N ARG A 223 -5.09 -15.97 -15.84
CA ARG A 223 -4.21 -16.21 -17.00
C ARG A 223 -4.40 -17.62 -17.59
N LEU A 224 -4.77 -18.60 -16.76
CA LEU A 224 -5.09 -19.97 -17.22
C LEU A 224 -6.50 -20.06 -17.81
N LYS A 225 -7.47 -19.34 -17.23
CA LYS A 225 -8.88 -19.34 -17.64
C LYS A 225 -9.14 -18.17 -18.60
N ARG A 226 -8.95 -18.38 -19.90
CA ARG A 226 -9.00 -17.35 -20.97
C ARG A 226 -10.23 -16.42 -21.00
N ASN A 227 -11.34 -16.75 -20.32
CA ASN A 227 -12.57 -15.94 -20.31
C ASN A 227 -12.86 -15.22 -18.98
N ALA A 228 -12.05 -15.42 -17.93
CA ALA A 228 -12.23 -14.73 -16.66
C ALA A 228 -11.52 -13.37 -16.67
N ARG A 229 -12.13 -12.35 -16.07
CA ARG A 229 -11.47 -11.06 -15.76
C ARG A 229 -11.31 -10.81 -14.26
N ILE A 230 -12.06 -11.55 -13.45
CA ILE A 230 -12.03 -11.49 -11.99
C ILE A 230 -12.01 -12.93 -11.46
N VAL A 231 -11.14 -13.18 -10.49
CA VAL A 231 -11.13 -14.38 -9.65
C VAL A 231 -10.99 -13.92 -8.21
N LYS A 232 -11.71 -14.58 -7.30
CA LYS A 232 -11.70 -14.26 -5.87
C LYS A 232 -11.18 -15.43 -5.07
N LYS A 233 -10.37 -15.16 -4.06
CA LYS A 233 -9.88 -16.15 -3.09
C LYS A 233 -10.04 -15.62 -1.67
N SER A 234 -10.08 -16.52 -0.69
CA SER A 234 -10.21 -16.13 0.70
C SER A 234 -9.49 -17.10 1.64
N LEU A 235 -8.97 -16.56 2.74
CA LEU A 235 -8.54 -17.26 3.94
C LEU A 235 -9.24 -16.55 5.09
N ILE A 236 -10.03 -17.24 5.91
CA ILE A 236 -10.82 -16.63 6.99
C ILE A 236 -10.59 -17.41 8.27
#